data_AF-A0AAI9D909-F1
#
_entry.id   AF-A0AAI9D909-F1
#
_cell.length_a   1.000
_cell.length_b   1.000
_cell.length_c   1.000
_cell.angle_alpha   90.00
_cell.angle_beta   90.00
_cell.angle_gamma   90.00
#
_symmetry.space_group_name_H-M   'P 1'
#
loop_
_entity.id
_entity.type
_entity.pdbx_description
1 polymer ?
#
loop_
_entity_poly.entity_id
_entity_poly.type
_entity_poly.pdbx_seq_one_letter_code
_entity_poly.pdbx_strand_id
1 'polypeptide(L)'
;MKYFLILLLAVVIFIISITLGSSNNQVITFNYLIAQGDFSVSTLLASLFGVGFVLGWLVAGLFYLRAMVSLKNARRKIRRLESQLSTGDKTFAESTEIVAQNSKE
;
A
#
# COMPACT_ATOMS: atom_id res chain seq x y z
N MET A 1 -4.76 -15.63 -4.58
CA MET A 1 -3.80 -16.62 -4.03
C MET A 1 -2.34 -16.16 -4.01
N LYS A 2 -1.80 -15.52 -5.08
CA LYS A 2 -0.38 -15.12 -5.11
C LYS A 2 0.06 -14.22 -3.94
N TYR A 3 -0.73 -13.20 -3.60
CA TYR A 3 -0.43 -12.30 -2.47
C TYR A 3 -0.52 -12.98 -1.10
N PHE A 4 -1.42 -13.96 -0.95
CA PHE A 4 -1.54 -14.74 0.28
C PHE A 4 -0.32 -15.63 0.52
N LEU A 5 0.21 -16.25 -0.54
CA LEU A 5 1.40 -17.08 -0.46
C LEU A 5 2.66 -16.25 -0.18
N ILE A 6 2.77 -15.07 -0.78
CA ILE A 6 3.85 -14.11 -0.48
C ILE A 6 3.78 -13.63 0.98
N LEU A 7 2.58 -13.33 1.48
CA LEU A 7 2.37 -12.96 2.88
C LEU A 7 2.79 -14.08 3.83
N LEU A 8 2.36 -15.33 3.56
CA LEU A 8 2.72 -16.49 4.37
C LEU A 8 4.24 -16.68 4.41
N LEU A 9 4.90 -16.62 3.25
CA LEU A 9 6.34 -16.74 3.15
C LEU A 9 7.05 -15.62 3.94
N ALA A 10 6.58 -14.38 3.82
CA ALA A 10 7.13 -13.26 4.57
C ALA A 10 6.96 -13.45 6.09
N VAL A 11 5.81 -13.97 6.55
CA VAL A 11 5.56 -14.28 7.96
C VAL A 11 6.52 -15.37 8.45
N VAL A 12 6.74 -16.43 7.68
CA VAL A 12 7.69 -17.49 8.04
C VAL A 12 9.11 -16.94 8.18
N ILE A 13 9.57 -16.15 7.20
CA ILE A 13 10.89 -15.50 7.24
C ILE A 13 11.02 -14.56 8.44
N PHE A 14 9.95 -13.83 8.78
CA PHE A 14 9.91 -12.93 9.92
C PHE A 14 10.03 -13.69 11.25
N ILE A 15 9.30 -14.81 11.42
CA ILE A 15 9.42 -15.67 12.61
C ILE A 15 10.83 -16.24 12.74
N ILE A 16 11.42 -16.70 11.63
CA ILE A 16 12.81 -17.22 11.64
C ILE A 16 13.77 -16.11 12.06
N SER A 17 13.63 -14.90 11.52
CA SER A 17 14.48 -13.76 11.86
C SER A 17 14.39 -13.38 13.34
N ILE A 18 13.18 -13.33 13.91
CA ILE A 18 12.96 -13.06 15.34
C ILE A 18 13.54 -14.19 16.19
N THR A 19 13.31 -15.44 15.82
CA THR A 19 13.77 -16.62 16.57
C THR A 19 15.30 -16.68 16.62
N LEU A 20 15.94 -16.49 15.47
CA LEU A 20 17.41 -16.45 15.38
C LEU A 20 17.99 -15.26 16.12
N GLY A 21 17.34 -14.10 16.01
CA GLY A 21 17.77 -12.89 16.70
C GLY A 21 17.62 -12.99 18.21
N SER A 22 16.50 -13.54 18.69
CA SER A 22 16.20 -13.70 20.12
C SER A 22 17.08 -14.75 20.80
N SER A 23 17.56 -15.76 20.07
CA SER A 23 18.40 -16.83 20.63
C SER A 23 19.85 -16.39 20.87
N ASN A 24 20.19 -15.15 20.50
CA ASN A 24 21.54 -14.62 20.59
C ASN A 24 21.79 -13.92 21.94
N ASN A 25 21.90 -14.73 23.00
CA ASN A 25 22.13 -14.25 24.38
C ASN A 25 23.55 -13.73 24.65
N GLN A 26 24.36 -13.53 23.61
CA GLN A 26 25.69 -12.94 23.75
C GLN A 26 25.56 -11.49 24.20
N VAL A 27 26.22 -11.14 25.30
CA VAL A 27 26.25 -9.78 25.84
C VAL A 27 27.42 -9.03 25.22
N ILE A 28 27.15 -7.87 24.63
CA ILE A 28 28.14 -6.94 24.09
C ILE A 28 28.17 -5.72 25.00
N THR A 29 29.38 -5.38 25.44
CA THR A 29 29.68 -4.21 26.27
C THR A 29 29.76 -2.98 25.36
N PHE A 30 28.77 -2.10 25.44
CA PHE A 30 28.84 -0.81 24.75
C PHE A 30 29.45 0.23 25.68
N ASN A 31 30.65 0.69 25.32
CA ASN A 31 31.31 1.77 26.03
C ASN A 31 30.85 3.10 25.40
N TYR A 32 29.79 3.69 25.94
CA TYR A 32 29.43 5.06 25.59
C TYR A 32 30.40 6.00 26.31
N LEU A 33 30.74 7.13 25.68
CA LEU A 33 31.73 8.11 26.15
C LEU A 33 31.56 8.58 27.62
N ILE A 34 30.38 8.36 28.21
CA ILE A 34 30.02 8.76 29.58
C ILE A 34 29.54 7.55 30.42
N ALA A 35 29.24 6.39 29.82
CA ALA A 35 28.70 5.23 30.53
C ALA A 35 28.90 3.91 29.77
N GLN A 36 29.18 2.83 30.49
CA GLN A 36 29.24 1.48 29.94
C GLN A 36 27.88 0.79 30.12
N GLY A 37 27.30 0.29 29.03
CA GLY A 37 26.03 -0.43 29.04
C GLY A 37 26.18 -1.83 28.47
N ASP A 38 25.75 -2.83 29.24
CA ASP A 38 25.74 -4.24 28.84
C ASP A 38 24.44 -4.55 28.11
N PHE A 39 24.52 -4.84 26.82
CA PHE A 39 23.35 -5.16 26.00
C PHE A 39 23.52 -6.51 25.31
N SER A 40 22.49 -7.35 25.37
CA SER A 40 22.45 -8.58 24.58
C SER A 40 22.25 -8.27 23.10
N VAL A 41 22.90 -9.05 22.23
CA VAL A 41 22.71 -8.98 20.77
C VAL A 41 21.24 -9.07 20.41
N SER A 42 20.49 -9.94 21.08
CA SER A 42 19.03 -10.07 20.93
C SER A 42 18.29 -8.75 21.12
N THR A 43 18.62 -7.95 22.13
CA THR A 43 17.93 -6.69 22.44
C THR A 43 18.24 -5.62 21.41
N LEU A 44 19.51 -5.55 20.99
CA LEU A 44 19.95 -4.60 19.97
C LEU A 44 19.26 -4.89 18.64
N LEU A 45 19.27 -6.16 18.23
CA LEU A 45 18.64 -6.61 17.00
C LEU A 45 17.11 -6.43 17.05
N ALA A 46 16.46 -6.76 18.18
CA ALA A 46 15.03 -6.54 18.37
C ALA A 46 14.66 -5.05 18.29
N SER A 47 15.45 -4.16 18.89
CA SER A 47 15.21 -2.72 18.80
C SER A 47 15.35 -2.19 17.37
N LEU A 48 16.38 -2.64 16.64
CA LEU A 48 16.64 -2.19 15.28
C LEU A 48 15.56 -2.70 14.32
N PHE A 49 15.16 -3.95 14.49
CA PHE A 49 14.06 -4.54 13.71
C PHE A 49 12.72 -3.88 14.04
N GLY A 50 12.44 -3.62 15.32
CA GLY A 50 11.22 -2.94 15.76
C GLY A 50 11.12 -1.52 15.20
N VAL A 51 12.18 -0.73 15.31
CA VAL A 51 12.24 0.63 14.75
C VAL A 51 12.14 0.59 13.22
N GLY A 52 12.89 -0.29 12.56
CA GLY A 52 12.84 -0.47 11.11
C GLY A 52 11.45 -0.88 10.62
N PHE A 53 10.78 -1.78 11.36
CA PHE A 53 9.42 -2.21 11.06
C PHE A 53 8.41 -1.08 11.22
N VAL A 54 8.48 -0.31 12.31
CA VAL A 54 7.60 0.86 12.52
C VAL A 54 7.79 1.88 11.41
N LEU A 55 9.04 2.22 11.06
CA LEU A 55 9.33 3.15 9.96
C LEU A 55 8.84 2.63 8.62
N GLY A 56 9.13 1.37 8.30
CA GLY A 56 8.66 0.72 7.07
C GLY A 56 7.14 0.67 6.97
N TRP A 57 6.46 0.35 8.07
CA TRP A 57 5.00 0.36 8.17
C TRP A 57 4.43 1.75 7.93
N LEU A 58 5.05 2.79 8.48
CA LEU A 58 4.61 4.18 8.34
C LEU A 58 4.71 4.63 6.87
N VAL A 59 5.84 4.34 6.22
CA VAL A 59 6.05 4.64 4.79
C VAL A 59 5.08 3.84 3.91
N ALA A 60 4.95 2.54 4.16
CA ALA A 60 4.02 1.68 3.42
C ALA A 60 2.56 2.13 3.59
N GLY A 61 2.16 2.50 4.82
CA GLY A 61 0.83 3.00 5.14
C GLY A 61 0.51 4.30 4.40
N LEU A 62 1.44 5.26 4.39
CA LEU A 62 1.29 6.51 3.63
C LEU A 62 1.17 6.25 2.12
N PHE A 63 2.01 5.38 1.58
CA PHE A 63 1.99 5.04 0.15
C PHE A 63 0.70 4.31 -0.24
N TYR A 64 0.23 3.40 0.61
CA TYR A 64 -1.04 2.71 0.44
C TYR A 64 -2.22 3.69 0.45
N LEU A 65 -2.24 4.63 1.40
CA LEU A 65 -3.28 5.66 1.47
C LEU A 65 -3.31 6.51 0.19
N ARG A 66 -2.14 6.93 -0.29
CA ARG A 66 -2.00 7.66 -1.57
C ARG A 66 -2.50 6.83 -2.75
N ALA A 67 -2.13 5.55 -2.83
CA ALA A 67 -2.60 4.65 -3.87
C ALA A 67 -4.12 4.48 -3.84
N MET A 68 -4.72 4.36 -2.65
CA MET A 68 -6.16 4.25 -2.47
C MET A 68 -6.90 5.52 -2.93
N VAL A 69 -6.38 6.70 -2.61
CA VAL A 69 -6.94 7.99 -3.08
C VAL A 69 -6.84 8.10 -4.61
N SER A 70 -5.70 7.72 -5.18
CA SER A 70 -5.52 7.70 -6.65
C SER A 70 -6.53 6.78 -7.32
N LEU A 71 -6.74 5.58 -6.78
CA LEU A 71 -7.73 4.62 -7.28
C LEU A 71 -9.16 5.19 -7.26
N LYS A 72 -9.54 5.85 -6.16
CA LYS A 72 -10.86 6.50 -6.02
C LYS A 72 -11.04 7.61 -7.04
N ASN A 73 -10.03 8.44 -7.25
CA ASN A 73 -10.09 9.55 -8.19
C ASN A 73 -10.13 9.06 -9.65
N ALA A 74 -9.32 8.05 -9.99
CA ALA A 74 -9.34 7.40 -11.30
C ALA A 74 -10.71 6.78 -11.61
N ARG A 75 -11.29 6.05 -10.64
CA ARG A 75 -12.64 5.47 -10.77
C ARG A 75 -13.72 6.55 -10.95
N ARG A 76 -13.61 7.70 -10.29
CA ARG A 76 -14.52 8.84 -10.49
C ARG A 76 -14.41 9.44 -11.90
N LYS A 77 -13.19 9.54 -12.45
CA LYS A 77 -12.97 10.01 -13.82
C LYS A 77 -13.58 9.07 -14.86
N ILE A 78 -13.39 7.76 -14.69
CA ILE A 78 -14.01 6.73 -15.55
C ILE A 78 -15.53 6.89 -15.56
N ARG A 79 -16.16 7.00 -14.39
CA ARG A 79 -17.62 7.15 -14.28
C ARG A 79 -18.16 8.41 -14.95
N ARG A 80 -17.40 9.52 -14.93
CA ARG A 80 -17.78 10.75 -15.65
C ARG A 80 -17.68 10.59 -17.16
N LEU A 81 -16.60 9.98 -17.64
CA LEU A 81 -16.42 9.68 -19.06
C LEU A 81 -17.53 8.75 -19.58
N GLU A 82 -17.85 7.69 -18.84
CA GLU A 82 -18.98 6.80 -19.16
C GLU A 82 -20.32 7.56 -19.22
N SER A 83 -20.57 8.48 -18.27
CA SER A 83 -21.81 9.28 -18.29
C SER A 83 -21.87 10.25 -19.49
N GLN A 84 -20.75 10.85 -19.88
CA GLN A 84 -20.69 11.75 -21.03
C GLN A 84 -20.87 10.99 -22.35
N LEU A 85 -20.29 9.79 -22.47
CA LEU A 85 -20.53 8.90 -23.60
C LEU A 85 -22.01 8.54 -23.70
N SER A 86 -22.65 8.16 -22.58
CA SER A 86 -24.08 7.83 -22.57
C SER A 86 -24.99 9.03 -22.89
N THR A 87 -24.64 10.24 -22.44
CA THR A 87 -25.38 11.45 -22.79
C THR A 87 -25.17 11.86 -24.24
N GLY A 88 -23.94 11.78 -24.75
CA GLY A 88 -23.62 12.07 -26.14
C GLY A 88 -24.36 11.14 -27.11
N ASP A 89 -24.47 9.85 -26.77
CA ASP A 89 -25.20 8.86 -27.56
C ASP A 89 -26.72 9.17 -27.61
N LYS A 90 -27.29 9.62 -26.48
CA LYS A 90 -28.70 10.05 -26.41
C LYS A 90 -28.96 11.34 -27.20
N THR A 91 -28.07 12.34 -27.07
CA THR A 91 -28.18 13.60 -27.83
C THR A 91 -28.03 13.37 -29.32
N PHE A 92 -27.17 12.44 -29.74
CA PHE A 92 -27.00 12.08 -31.16
C PHE A 92 -28.25 11.38 -31.70
N ALA A 93 -28.85 10.45 -30.95
CA ALA A 93 -30.10 9.79 -31.31
C ALA A 93 -31.27 10.79 -31.46
N GLU A 94 -31.44 11.70 -30.50
CA GLU A 94 -32.49 12.73 -30.50
C GLU A 94 -32.32 13.72 -31.67
N SER A 95 -31.09 14.11 -31.98
CA SER A 95 -30.79 14.96 -33.15
C SER A 95 -31.14 14.28 -34.48
N THR A 96 -30.93 12.96 -34.57
CA THR A 96 -31.18 12.18 -35.77
C THR A 96 -32.69 11.97 -36.01
N GLU A 97 -33.48 11.80 -34.93
CA GLU A 97 -34.94 11.72 -35.00
C GLU A 97 -35.58 13.06 -35.43
N ILE A 98 -35.11 14.19 -34.90
CA ILE A 98 -35.62 15.52 -35.27
C ILE A 98 -35.37 15.84 -36.76
N VAL A 99 -34.19 15.49 -37.29
CA VAL A 99 -33.87 15.67 -38.71
C VAL A 99 -34.71 14.75 -39.60
N ALA A 100 -34.99 13.52 -39.16
CA ALA A 100 -35.84 12.58 -39.90
C ALA A 100 -37.33 13.00 -39.93
N GLN A 101 -37.81 13.70 -38.90
CA GLN A 101 -39.17 14.27 -38.89
C GLN A 101 -39.29 15.49 -39.80
N ASN A 102 -38.33 16.40 -39.76
CA ASN A 102 -38.37 17.65 -40.53
C ASN A 102 -38.15 17.44 -42.04
N SER A 103 -37.62 16.27 -42.45
CA SER A 103 -37.48 15.88 -43.86
C SER A 103 -38.75 15.24 -44.46
N LYS A 104 -39.80 15.00 -43.66
CA LYS A 104 -41.07 14.39 -44.10
C LYS A 104 -42.23 15.39 -44.24
N GLU A 105 -42.02 16.63 -43.81
CA GLU A 105 -42.88 17.79 -44.13
C GLU A 105 -42.39 18.48 -45.40
#